data_AF-A0A3R7ACQ6-F1
#
_entry.id   AF-A0A3R7ACQ6-F1
#
_cell.length_a   1.000
_cell.length_b   1.000
_cell.length_c   1.000
_cell.angle_alpha   90.00
_cell.angle_beta   90.00
_cell.angle_gamma   90.00
#
_symmetry.space_group_name_H-M   'P 1'
#
loop_
_entity.id
_entity.type
_entity.pdbx_description
1 polymer ?
#
loop_
_entity_poly.entity_id
_entity_poly.type
_entity_poly.pdbx_seq_one_letter_code
_entity_poly.pdbx_strand_id
1 'polypeptide(L)'
;MDLLEACENGNEERVVELLLEAGPSKAPALLRQVDHGGRSALHVACLGGQLTVVRLLLGRTCQVFFPGRRREEVEDLIVPCGHNIRVIMKRKEDAHVPSALLQLPSDVVVQRHDLANGTTYLDNYGNAPIQCISCFGCGSEMKHVRDSIEIASELLRSGCQCNTSKTSNNWTPLHWSAFNGHHELTALMLNPQLCCADQANALLPAIQFAVPLVQSEGLYPVDVAGRMGLQLRDEMEAWRQSVHLLYWCAGLNQVEAVVALLEIEFTTDDGATKRLDPLAHVEYDVAKSQSALHFACAMGHTAIVQTLLSRVVSHYTTTLTQSPSSLSAVPSKVHPMLGTFHQRRMSTKDIPFTALPGWLNHRLESPLYLAGLYNRAEVSTTLLSILPSSTIQAEIHLQNIEGSTLLETANDSVRTVLNLPTTSSFPTEYVLVFRRKHRLFRKTLQDVLEEESSRAPSLLAATVGSREQLRRYRESEVWIVV
;
A
#
# COMPACT_ATOMS: atom_id res chain seq x y z
N MET A 1 23.55 -27.97 22.31
CA MET A 1 22.89 -26.66 22.14
C MET A 1 22.98 -25.87 23.44
N ASP A 2 23.80 -24.82 23.41
CA ASP A 2 23.89 -23.84 24.49
C ASP A 2 22.74 -22.81 24.40
N LEU A 3 22.71 -21.83 25.32
CA LEU A 3 21.62 -20.85 25.36
C LEU A 3 21.61 -19.94 24.12
N LEU A 4 22.78 -19.54 23.60
CA LEU A 4 22.88 -18.62 22.47
C LEU A 4 22.37 -19.30 21.19
N GLU A 5 22.82 -20.53 20.93
CA GLU A 5 22.38 -21.33 19.80
C GLU A 5 20.88 -21.67 19.88
N ALA A 6 20.36 -21.96 21.08
CA ALA A 6 18.93 -22.17 21.30
C ALA A 6 18.12 -20.90 21.01
N CYS A 7 18.63 -19.73 21.42
CA CYS A 7 17.98 -18.46 21.20
C CYS A 7 17.95 -18.04 19.73
N GLU A 8 19.05 -18.23 18.99
CA GLU A 8 19.13 -17.90 17.56
C GLU A 8 18.18 -18.76 16.71
N ASN A 9 18.09 -20.05 17.02
CA ASN A 9 17.30 -21.03 16.26
C ASN A 9 15.84 -21.15 16.70
N GLY A 10 15.41 -20.42 17.73
CA GLY A 10 14.01 -20.46 18.19
C GLY A 10 13.65 -21.71 18.98
N ASN A 11 14.62 -22.36 19.62
CA ASN A 11 14.38 -23.56 20.43
C ASN A 11 13.82 -23.17 21.81
N GLU A 12 12.53 -22.85 21.85
CA GLU A 12 11.80 -22.42 23.05
C GLU A 12 11.95 -23.40 24.22
N GLU A 13 11.86 -24.71 23.97
CA GLU A 13 12.01 -25.76 24.98
C GLU A 13 13.39 -25.69 25.65
N ARG A 14 14.45 -25.62 24.85
CA ARG A 14 15.82 -25.59 25.39
C ARG A 14 16.12 -24.29 26.14
N VAL A 15 15.55 -23.16 25.71
CA VAL A 15 15.68 -21.88 26.42
C VAL A 15 15.02 -21.96 27.80
N VAL A 16 13.79 -22.50 27.89
CA VAL A 16 13.08 -22.65 29.16
C VAL A 16 13.86 -23.59 30.10
N GLU A 17 14.30 -24.73 29.59
CA GLU A 17 15.08 -25.70 30.35
C GLU A 17 16.34 -25.08 30.96
N LEU A 18 17.18 -24.44 30.14
CA LEU A 18 18.45 -23.87 30.59
C LEU A 18 18.27 -22.77 31.65
N LEU A 19 17.26 -21.91 31.50
CA LEU A 19 17.02 -20.82 32.45
C LEU A 19 16.45 -21.32 33.77
N LEU A 20 15.54 -22.30 33.75
CA LEU A 20 14.96 -22.88 34.96
C LEU A 20 15.97 -23.75 35.73
N GLU A 21 16.79 -24.54 35.03
CA GLU A 21 17.85 -25.35 35.64
C GLU A 21 18.96 -24.49 36.26
N ALA A 22 19.30 -23.36 35.61
CA ALA A 22 20.23 -22.40 36.19
C ALA A 22 19.67 -21.75 37.47
N GLY A 23 18.35 -21.53 37.49
CA GLY A 23 17.64 -20.91 38.60
C GLY A 23 18.08 -19.47 38.86
N PRO A 24 17.53 -18.83 39.92
CA PRO A 24 17.75 -17.39 40.19
C PRO A 24 19.22 -17.02 40.43
N SER A 25 20.02 -17.98 40.92
CA SER A 25 21.42 -17.74 41.26
C SER A 25 22.35 -17.69 40.05
N LYS A 26 22.10 -18.50 39.00
CA LYS A 26 22.98 -18.60 37.83
C LYS A 26 22.38 -18.01 36.56
N ALA A 27 21.04 -17.92 36.45
CA ALA A 27 20.38 -17.41 35.26
C ALA A 27 20.81 -15.97 34.89
N PRO A 28 20.97 -15.01 35.83
CA PRO A 28 21.45 -13.67 35.49
C PRO A 28 22.85 -13.66 34.88
N ALA A 29 23.74 -14.54 35.34
CA ALA A 29 25.09 -14.68 34.78
C ALA A 29 25.04 -15.37 33.41
N LEU A 30 24.17 -16.37 33.24
CA LEU A 30 23.95 -17.07 31.97
C LEU A 30 23.41 -16.13 30.88
N LEU A 31 22.43 -15.29 31.20
CA LEU A 31 21.85 -14.30 30.28
C LEU A 31 22.84 -13.22 29.84
N ARG A 32 23.88 -12.96 30.66
CA ARG A 32 24.97 -12.03 30.37
C ARG A 32 26.13 -12.67 29.62
N GLN A 33 26.10 -13.98 29.35
CA GLN A 33 27.08 -14.59 28.47
C GLN A 33 26.92 -14.02 27.06
N VAL A 34 28.05 -13.88 26.38
CA VAL A 34 28.13 -13.29 25.06
C VAL A 34 28.97 -14.16 24.14
N ASP A 35 28.69 -14.08 22.84
CA ASP A 35 29.51 -14.71 21.81
C ASP A 35 30.76 -13.87 21.47
N HIS A 36 31.47 -14.26 20.40
CA HIS A 36 32.68 -13.57 19.93
C HIS A 36 32.42 -12.12 19.49
N GLY A 37 31.18 -11.80 19.11
CA GLY A 37 30.74 -10.45 18.76
C GLY A 37 30.26 -9.62 19.95
N GLY A 38 30.27 -10.18 21.17
CA GLY A 38 29.68 -9.54 22.35
C GLY A 38 28.15 -9.66 22.40
N ARG A 39 27.53 -10.48 21.54
CA ARG A 39 26.08 -10.62 21.45
C ARG A 39 25.58 -11.54 22.55
N SER A 40 24.65 -11.03 23.37
CA SER A 40 23.95 -11.82 24.40
C SER A 40 22.82 -12.68 23.82
N ALA A 41 22.21 -13.52 24.68
CA ALA A 41 21.03 -14.33 24.32
C ALA A 41 19.90 -13.52 23.67
N LEU A 42 19.64 -12.30 24.17
CA LEU A 42 18.62 -11.43 23.61
C LEU A 42 18.99 -10.88 22.23
N HIS A 43 20.27 -10.60 21.97
CA HIS A 43 20.73 -10.15 20.65
C HIS A 43 20.53 -11.22 19.59
N VAL A 44 20.98 -12.45 19.88
CA VAL A 44 20.88 -13.56 18.91
C VAL A 44 19.43 -14.01 18.68
N ALA A 45 18.57 -13.92 19.70
CA ALA A 45 17.13 -14.13 19.51
C ALA A 45 16.49 -13.08 18.58
N CYS A 46 16.91 -11.81 18.70
CA CYS A 46 16.45 -10.74 17.80
C CYS A 46 16.97 -10.94 16.36
N LEU A 47 18.23 -11.35 16.20
CA LEU A 47 18.85 -11.64 14.91
C LEU A 47 18.13 -12.80 14.19
N GLY A 48 17.81 -13.86 14.93
CA GLY A 48 17.06 -15.01 14.42
C GLY A 48 15.57 -14.74 14.18
N GLY A 49 15.04 -13.58 14.56
CA GLY A 49 13.61 -13.28 14.42
C GLY A 49 12.70 -14.08 15.34
N GLN A 50 13.21 -14.55 16.48
CA GLN A 50 12.53 -15.52 17.33
C GLN A 50 11.60 -14.83 18.35
N LEU A 51 10.42 -14.41 17.90
CA LEU A 51 9.47 -13.63 18.73
C LEU A 51 9.12 -14.32 20.05
N THR A 52 8.80 -15.62 20.04
CA THR A 52 8.46 -16.35 21.28
C THR A 52 9.64 -16.38 22.25
N VAL A 53 10.87 -16.60 21.75
CA VAL A 53 12.08 -16.60 22.58
C VAL A 53 12.33 -15.22 23.17
N VAL A 54 12.21 -14.15 22.38
CA VAL A 54 12.35 -12.78 22.90
C VAL A 54 11.33 -12.51 24.01
N ARG A 55 10.07 -12.89 23.79
CA ARG A 55 9.01 -12.76 24.80
C ARG A 55 9.33 -13.56 26.08
N LEU A 56 9.84 -14.79 25.96
CA LEU A 56 10.29 -15.60 27.10
C LEU A 56 11.44 -14.90 27.87
N LEU A 57 12.47 -14.45 27.16
CA LEU A 57 13.62 -13.75 27.75
C LEU A 57 13.22 -12.45 28.45
N LEU A 58 12.15 -11.79 28.00
CA LEU A 58 11.58 -10.59 28.62
C LEU A 58 10.53 -10.89 29.71
N GLY A 59 10.33 -12.17 30.06
CA GLY A 59 9.39 -12.59 31.10
C GLY A 59 7.92 -12.39 30.74
N ARG A 60 7.57 -12.48 29.45
CA ARG A 60 6.17 -12.47 28.98
C ARG A 60 5.57 -13.87 29.05
N THR A 61 4.26 -13.94 29.25
CA THR A 61 3.52 -15.20 29.17
C THR A 61 3.48 -15.70 27.71
N CYS A 62 3.99 -16.90 27.47
CA CYS A 62 4.12 -17.48 26.13
C CYS A 62 3.61 -18.93 26.10
N GLN A 63 3.03 -19.32 24.97
CA GLN A 63 2.75 -20.72 24.70
C GLN A 63 4.04 -21.39 24.22
N VAL A 64 4.55 -22.34 25.00
CA VAL A 64 5.78 -23.10 24.67
C VAL A 64 5.40 -24.53 24.33
N PHE A 65 6.13 -25.14 23.40
CA PHE A 65 5.99 -26.55 23.02
C PHE A 65 7.26 -27.32 23.36
N PHE A 66 7.10 -28.55 23.86
CA PHE A 66 8.18 -29.39 24.36
C PHE A 66 8.26 -30.72 23.57
N PRO A 67 8.63 -30.69 22.28
CA PRO A 67 8.72 -31.90 21.46
C PRO A 67 9.69 -32.96 21.99
N GLY A 68 10.72 -32.56 22.75
CA GLY A 68 11.74 -33.45 23.28
C GLY A 68 11.38 -34.15 24.58
N ARG A 69 10.24 -33.82 25.21
CA ARG A 69 9.88 -34.26 26.56
C ARG A 69 8.51 -34.89 26.64
N ARG A 70 8.33 -35.76 27.64
CA ARG A 70 7.01 -36.28 28.01
C ARG A 70 6.25 -35.28 28.87
N ARG A 71 4.93 -35.46 28.96
CA ARG A 71 4.05 -34.56 29.70
C ARG A 71 4.49 -34.40 31.17
N GLU A 72 4.80 -35.49 31.84
CA GLU A 72 5.16 -35.50 33.26
C GLU A 72 6.48 -34.76 33.49
N GLU A 73 7.45 -34.93 32.59
CA GLU A 73 8.74 -34.23 32.64
C GLU A 73 8.58 -32.72 32.45
N VAL A 74 7.60 -32.30 31.62
CA VAL A 74 7.28 -30.89 31.45
C VAL A 74 6.56 -30.34 32.68
N GLU A 75 5.64 -31.09 33.27
CA GLU A 75 4.95 -30.72 34.52
C GLU A 75 5.96 -30.50 35.65
N ASP A 76 6.97 -31.37 35.78
CA ASP A 76 8.06 -31.23 36.75
C ASP A 76 8.99 -30.03 36.43
N LEU A 77 9.35 -29.83 35.16
CA LEU A 77 10.26 -28.76 34.74
C LEU A 77 9.69 -27.36 35.03
N ILE A 78 8.39 -27.14 34.78
CA ILE A 78 7.78 -25.82 34.85
C ILE A 78 7.25 -25.44 36.23
N VAL A 79 7.43 -26.29 37.25
CA VAL A 79 7.03 -26.00 38.64
C VAL A 79 7.47 -24.59 39.11
N PRO A 80 8.72 -24.12 38.83
CA PRO A 80 9.14 -22.78 39.26
C PRO A 80 8.33 -21.64 38.64
N CYS A 81 7.71 -21.85 37.48
CA CYS A 81 6.89 -20.86 36.79
C CYS A 81 5.51 -20.65 37.46
N GLY A 82 5.08 -21.56 38.35
CA GLY A 82 3.86 -21.44 39.14
C GLY A 82 3.06 -22.73 39.28
N HIS A 83 2.21 -22.80 40.31
CA HIS A 83 1.55 -24.04 40.73
C HIS A 83 0.30 -24.45 39.91
N ASN A 84 -0.19 -23.61 38.98
CA ASN A 84 -1.43 -23.83 38.25
C ASN A 84 -1.26 -23.86 36.71
N ILE A 85 -0.05 -24.17 36.23
CA ILE A 85 0.21 -24.23 34.79
C ILE A 85 -0.28 -25.57 34.26
N ARG A 86 -1.23 -25.53 33.32
CA ARG A 86 -1.77 -26.73 32.70
C ARG A 86 -0.93 -27.12 31.49
N VAL A 87 -0.36 -28.33 31.51
CA VAL A 87 0.26 -28.94 30.33
C VAL A 87 -0.82 -29.63 29.50
N ILE A 88 -0.88 -29.28 28.21
CA ILE A 88 -1.83 -29.81 27.25
C ILE A 88 -1.10 -30.37 26.04
N MET A 89 -1.56 -31.51 25.52
CA MET A 89 -1.05 -32.04 24.26
C MET A 89 -1.64 -31.24 23.12
N LYS A 90 -0.80 -30.59 22.32
CA LYS A 90 -1.20 -29.84 21.12
C LYS A 90 -0.46 -30.37 19.90
N ARG A 91 -1.10 -30.28 18.73
CA ARG A 91 -0.43 -30.59 17.47
C ARG A 91 0.58 -29.47 17.15
N LYS A 92 1.84 -29.83 16.94
CA LYS A 92 2.89 -28.99 16.37
C LYS A 92 3.47 -29.75 15.18
N GLU A 93 3.33 -29.19 13.99
CA GLU A 93 3.63 -29.88 12.72
C GLU A 93 2.85 -31.22 12.64
N ASP A 94 3.54 -32.35 12.56
CA ASP A 94 2.94 -33.69 12.44
C ASP A 94 2.90 -34.50 13.75
N ALA A 95 3.37 -33.93 14.86
CA ALA A 95 3.38 -34.60 16.15
C ALA A 95 2.45 -33.93 17.17
N HIS A 96 1.88 -34.73 18.08
CA HIS A 96 1.26 -34.21 19.30
C HIS A 96 2.32 -34.10 20.38
N VAL A 97 2.59 -32.89 20.82
CA VAL A 97 3.64 -32.60 21.79
C VAL A 97 3.05 -31.89 23.02
N PRO A 98 3.64 -32.07 24.21
CA PRO A 98 3.26 -31.29 25.37
C PRO A 98 3.45 -29.79 25.10
N SER A 99 2.53 -28.99 25.61
CA SER A 99 2.55 -27.56 25.47
C SER A 99 1.98 -26.89 26.70
N ALA A 100 2.59 -25.78 27.14
CA ALA A 100 2.19 -25.05 28.33
C ALA A 100 2.20 -23.54 28.06
N LEU A 101 1.18 -22.84 28.57
CA LEU A 101 1.16 -21.38 28.60
C LEU A 101 1.84 -20.95 29.91
N LEU A 102 3.09 -20.49 29.83
CA LEU A 102 3.92 -20.22 31.00
C LEU A 102 4.53 -18.83 30.94
N GLN A 103 4.90 -18.31 32.11
CA GLN A 103 5.71 -17.10 32.27
C GLN A 103 6.93 -17.49 33.09
N LEU A 104 8.12 -17.17 32.59
CA LEU A 104 9.35 -17.45 33.35
C LEU A 104 9.42 -16.58 34.62
N PRO A 105 9.95 -17.10 35.73
CA PRO A 105 10.13 -16.33 36.97
C PRO A 105 10.89 -15.02 36.73
N SER A 106 10.50 -13.97 37.44
CA SER A 106 11.04 -12.63 37.19
C SER A 106 12.53 -12.49 37.48
N ASP A 107 13.14 -13.41 38.24
CA ASP A 107 14.55 -13.44 38.60
C ASP A 107 15.43 -14.28 37.66
N VAL A 108 14.83 -15.00 36.71
CA VAL A 108 15.56 -15.79 35.68
C VAL A 108 15.47 -15.19 34.27
N VAL A 109 14.92 -13.98 34.15
CA VAL A 109 14.70 -13.28 32.88
C VAL A 109 15.54 -12.00 32.78
N VAL A 110 15.59 -11.43 31.58
CA VAL A 110 16.25 -10.14 31.35
C VAL A 110 15.52 -9.05 32.11
N GLN A 111 16.25 -8.34 32.96
CA GLN A 111 15.66 -7.30 33.79
C GLN A 111 15.43 -6.01 33.01
N ARG A 112 14.26 -5.41 33.21
CA ARG A 112 13.90 -4.11 32.60
C ARG A 112 14.91 -3.01 32.92
N HIS A 113 15.44 -2.97 34.13
CA HIS A 113 16.42 -1.96 34.53
C HIS A 113 17.78 -2.15 33.82
N ASP A 114 18.19 -3.39 33.56
CA ASP A 114 19.40 -3.69 32.79
C ASP A 114 19.23 -3.31 31.31
N LEU A 115 18.03 -3.45 30.73
CA LEU A 115 17.76 -2.99 29.37
C LEU A 115 17.72 -1.46 29.27
N ALA A 116 17.11 -0.82 30.26
CA ALA A 116 16.95 0.63 30.30
C ALA A 116 18.25 1.38 30.60
N ASN A 117 19.25 0.75 31.24
CA ASN A 117 20.54 1.41 31.50
C ASN A 117 21.37 1.64 30.23
N GLY A 118 21.10 0.88 29.16
CA GLY A 118 21.76 1.03 27.87
C GLY A 118 23.22 0.60 27.80
N THR A 119 23.74 -0.10 28.82
CA THR A 119 25.15 -0.50 28.88
C THR A 119 25.32 -2.00 29.12
N THR A 120 24.39 -2.65 29.84
CA THR A 120 24.49 -4.09 30.13
C THR A 120 24.34 -4.95 28.87
N TYR A 121 23.43 -4.57 27.98
CA TYR A 121 23.11 -5.31 26.76
C TYR A 121 23.57 -4.55 25.53
N LEU A 122 24.86 -4.22 25.46
CA LEU A 122 25.51 -3.77 24.24
C LEU A 122 26.49 -4.81 23.75
N ASP A 123 26.47 -5.10 22.45
CA ASP A 123 27.50 -5.91 21.82
C ASP A 123 28.83 -5.14 21.66
N ASN A 124 29.87 -5.82 21.14
CA ASN A 124 31.19 -5.19 20.96
C ASN A 124 31.17 -4.03 19.94
N TYR A 125 30.07 -3.87 19.19
CA TYR A 125 29.85 -2.81 18.23
C TYR A 125 28.92 -1.71 18.77
N GLY A 126 28.53 -1.77 20.05
CA GLY A 126 27.62 -0.81 20.68
C GLY A 126 26.16 -0.96 20.25
N ASN A 127 25.78 -2.07 19.59
CA ASN A 127 24.40 -2.34 19.25
C ASN A 127 23.64 -2.83 20.49
N ALA A 128 22.46 -2.27 20.73
CA ALA A 128 21.46 -2.87 21.62
C ALA A 128 20.66 -3.95 20.87
N PRO A 129 19.91 -4.85 21.56
CA PRO A 129 19.17 -5.92 20.90
C PRO A 129 18.19 -5.43 19.83
N ILE A 130 17.53 -4.30 20.05
CA ILE A 130 16.59 -3.68 19.10
C ILE A 130 17.27 -3.25 17.79
N GLN A 131 18.57 -2.99 17.84
CA GLN A 131 19.35 -2.66 16.66
C GLN A 131 19.56 -3.87 15.74
N CYS A 132 19.65 -5.09 16.28
CA CYS A 132 19.79 -6.30 15.45
C CYS A 132 18.62 -6.44 14.46
N ILE A 133 17.41 -6.11 14.93
CA ILE A 133 16.17 -6.09 14.13
C ILE A 133 16.26 -5.04 13.03
N SER A 134 16.78 -3.86 13.38
CA SER A 134 16.83 -2.72 12.47
C SER A 134 17.93 -2.86 11.41
N CYS A 135 19.10 -3.38 11.79
CA CYS A 135 20.28 -3.54 10.94
C CYS A 135 20.15 -4.67 9.91
N PHE A 136 19.77 -5.86 10.38
CA PHE A 136 19.92 -7.10 9.61
C PHE A 136 18.60 -7.64 9.07
N GLY A 137 17.47 -7.07 9.51
CA GLY A 137 16.18 -7.73 9.44
C GLY A 137 16.13 -8.94 10.39
N CYS A 138 14.93 -9.42 10.67
CA CYS A 138 14.77 -10.70 11.34
C CYS A 138 14.80 -11.78 10.25
N GLY A 139 15.84 -12.63 10.21
CA GLY A 139 15.96 -13.79 9.31
C GLY A 139 15.73 -13.59 7.79
N SER A 140 15.77 -14.69 7.03
CA SER A 140 15.68 -14.70 5.55
C SER A 140 14.31 -15.06 4.98
N GLU A 141 13.27 -15.13 5.81
CA GLU A 141 11.91 -15.56 5.43
C GLU A 141 10.87 -14.48 5.70
N MET A 142 9.84 -14.37 4.85
CA MET A 142 8.76 -13.36 4.96
C MET A 142 8.05 -13.35 6.32
N LYS A 143 7.95 -14.50 7.00
CA LYS A 143 7.35 -14.60 8.35
C LYS A 143 8.07 -13.72 9.37
N HIS A 144 9.40 -13.64 9.25
CA HIS A 144 10.24 -12.92 10.19
C HIS A 144 10.14 -11.39 10.04
N VAL A 145 9.70 -10.87 8.88
CA VAL A 145 9.46 -9.44 8.70
C VAL A 145 8.32 -8.94 9.60
N ARG A 146 7.21 -9.68 9.69
CA ARG A 146 6.11 -9.33 10.61
C ARG A 146 6.51 -9.48 12.07
N ASP A 147 7.24 -10.55 12.38
CA ASP A 147 7.75 -10.78 13.73
C ASP A 147 8.72 -9.67 14.16
N SER A 148 9.47 -9.07 13.24
CA SER A 148 10.40 -7.96 13.52
C SER A 148 9.71 -6.76 14.19
N ILE A 149 8.52 -6.39 13.72
CA ILE A 149 7.73 -5.28 14.27
C ILE A 149 7.25 -5.61 15.69
N GLU A 150 6.82 -6.85 15.91
CA GLU A 150 6.37 -7.29 17.22
C GLU A 150 7.51 -7.45 18.22
N ILE A 151 8.67 -7.96 17.78
CA ILE A 151 9.88 -8.02 18.61
C ILE A 151 10.31 -6.60 19.00
N ALA A 152 10.36 -5.68 18.03
CA ALA A 152 10.69 -4.28 18.31
C ALA A 152 9.72 -3.68 19.34
N SER A 153 8.41 -3.94 19.17
CA SER A 153 7.38 -3.53 20.12
C SER A 153 7.60 -4.08 21.53
N GLU A 154 7.93 -5.37 21.67
CA GLU A 154 8.25 -5.97 22.97
C GLU A 154 9.48 -5.34 23.64
N LEU A 155 10.52 -5.04 22.86
CA LEU A 155 11.74 -4.41 23.36
C LEU A 155 11.51 -2.97 23.81
N LEU A 156 10.74 -2.18 23.04
CA LEU A 156 10.35 -0.81 23.41
C LEU A 156 9.54 -0.80 24.71
N ARG A 157 8.53 -1.69 24.82
CA ARG A 157 7.74 -1.86 26.06
C ARG A 157 8.61 -2.26 27.26
N SER A 158 9.65 -3.05 27.02
CA SER A 158 10.62 -3.46 28.04
C SER A 158 11.71 -2.42 28.30
N GLY A 159 11.66 -1.24 27.67
CA GLY A 159 12.59 -0.15 27.92
C GLY A 159 13.97 -0.32 27.30
N CYS A 160 14.13 -1.21 26.31
CA CYS A 160 15.37 -1.37 25.56
C CYS A 160 15.79 -0.04 24.94
N GLN A 161 17.08 0.31 24.99
CA GLN A 161 17.57 1.53 24.37
C GLN A 161 17.40 1.49 22.85
N CYS A 162 16.50 2.32 22.34
CA CYS A 162 16.24 2.48 20.90
C CYS A 162 17.06 3.62 20.26
N ASN A 163 17.95 4.25 21.04
CA ASN A 163 18.72 5.41 20.62
C ASN A 163 20.23 5.20 20.68
N THR A 164 20.66 3.99 21.04
CA THR A 164 22.09 3.67 21.07
C THR A 164 22.64 3.70 19.65
N SER A 165 23.85 4.25 19.51
CA SER A 165 24.54 4.36 18.23
C SER A 165 25.60 3.27 18.11
N LYS A 166 25.66 2.60 16.96
CA LYS A 166 26.72 1.67 16.61
C LYS A 166 28.08 2.39 16.61
N THR A 167 29.11 1.80 17.20
CA THR A 167 30.42 2.44 17.38
C THR A 167 31.13 2.79 16.07
N SER A 168 30.90 2.01 15.01
CA SER A 168 31.64 2.17 13.75
C SER A 168 31.21 3.38 12.91
N ASN A 169 29.91 3.69 12.91
CA ASN A 169 29.33 4.73 12.06
C ASN A 169 28.37 5.65 12.83
N ASN A 170 28.15 5.44 14.12
CA ASN A 170 27.17 6.16 14.94
C ASN A 170 25.70 5.98 14.50
N TRP A 171 25.37 4.96 13.72
CA TRP A 171 23.98 4.71 13.30
C TRP A 171 23.16 4.15 14.45
N THR A 172 21.96 4.72 14.63
CA THR A 172 20.94 4.26 15.59
C THR A 172 19.95 3.30 14.91
N PRO A 173 19.07 2.60 15.64
CA PRO A 173 18.04 1.72 15.05
C PRO A 173 17.17 2.47 14.04
N LEU A 174 16.88 3.75 14.29
CA LEU A 174 16.13 4.59 13.36
C LEU A 174 16.88 4.81 12.04
N HIS A 175 18.21 5.01 12.06
CA HIS A 175 19.01 5.11 10.83
C HIS A 175 18.92 3.82 10.01
N TRP A 176 19.05 2.66 10.66
CA TRP A 176 19.01 1.38 9.97
C TRP A 176 17.62 1.01 9.44
N SER A 177 16.55 1.25 10.20
CA SER A 177 15.18 1.01 9.71
C SER A 177 14.86 1.90 8.50
N ALA A 178 15.30 3.16 8.53
CA ALA A 178 15.22 4.08 7.41
C ALA A 178 16.07 3.60 6.21
N PHE A 179 17.32 3.17 6.46
CA PHE A 179 18.22 2.65 5.43
C PHE A 179 17.68 1.39 4.75
N ASN A 180 17.04 0.50 5.50
CA ASN A 180 16.46 -0.72 4.96
C ASN A 180 15.07 -0.52 4.34
N GLY A 181 14.51 0.70 4.38
CA GLY A 181 13.16 0.98 3.86
C GLY A 181 12.03 0.33 4.67
N HIS A 182 12.27 -0.08 5.91
CA HIS A 182 11.27 -0.74 6.76
C HIS A 182 10.28 0.29 7.33
N HIS A 183 9.34 0.76 6.50
CA HIS A 183 8.43 1.86 6.84
C HIS A 183 7.68 1.68 8.15
N GLU A 184 7.18 0.47 8.43
CA GLU A 184 6.46 0.16 9.67
C GLU A 184 7.38 0.27 10.90
N LEU A 185 8.61 -0.24 10.80
CA LEU A 185 9.60 -0.13 11.88
C LEU A 185 10.05 1.32 12.06
N THR A 186 10.26 2.06 10.97
CA THR A 186 10.59 3.49 11.03
C THR A 186 9.47 4.30 11.69
N ALA A 187 8.21 4.05 11.34
CA ALA A 187 7.06 4.69 11.97
C ALA A 187 6.98 4.35 13.46
N LEU A 188 7.22 3.08 13.82
CA LEU A 188 7.25 2.63 15.21
C LEU A 188 8.38 3.30 16.01
N MET A 189 9.57 3.47 15.44
CA MET A 189 10.69 4.13 16.13
C MET A 189 10.47 5.65 16.28
N LEU A 190 9.81 6.29 15.30
CA LEU A 190 9.43 7.71 15.38
C LEU A 190 8.30 7.96 16.38
N ASN A 191 7.37 7.01 16.50
CA ASN A 191 6.27 7.06 17.43
C ASN A 191 6.14 5.72 18.20
N PRO A 192 6.98 5.52 19.24
CA PRO A 192 6.95 4.29 20.04
C PRO A 192 5.59 3.97 20.65
N GLN A 193 4.73 4.97 20.87
CA GLN A 193 3.39 4.76 21.41
C GLN A 193 2.53 3.85 20.52
N LEU A 194 2.87 3.70 19.24
CA LEU A 194 2.20 2.75 18.34
C LEU A 194 2.27 1.30 18.84
N CYS A 195 3.29 0.91 19.63
CA CYS A 195 3.30 -0.43 20.24
C CYS A 195 2.23 -0.62 21.33
N CYS A 196 1.57 0.43 21.76
CA CYS A 196 0.61 0.40 22.87
C CYS A 196 -0.84 0.68 22.41
N ALA A 197 -1.13 0.60 21.11
CA ALA A 197 -2.45 0.94 20.55
C ALA A 197 -3.63 0.22 21.24
N ASP A 198 -3.43 -1.02 21.69
CA ASP A 198 -4.46 -1.83 22.36
C ASP A 198 -4.55 -1.61 23.87
N GLN A 199 -3.64 -0.80 24.46
CA GLN A 199 -3.54 -0.58 25.90
C GLN A 199 -3.58 0.92 26.19
N ALA A 200 -4.79 1.44 26.37
CA ALA A 200 -5.11 2.87 26.45
C ALA A 200 -4.35 3.70 27.52
N ASN A 201 -3.54 3.08 28.39
CA ASN A 201 -2.75 3.75 29.44
C ASN A 201 -1.31 3.21 29.60
N ALA A 202 -0.79 2.45 28.63
CA ALA A 202 0.59 1.99 28.72
C ALA A 202 1.56 3.16 28.49
N LEU A 203 2.24 3.59 29.56
CA LEU A 203 3.27 4.62 29.53
C LEU A 203 4.63 3.97 29.24
N LEU A 204 5.19 4.28 28.07
CA LEU A 204 6.58 3.95 27.77
C LEU A 204 7.53 4.89 28.51
N PRO A 205 8.73 4.43 28.90
CA PRO A 205 9.75 5.31 29.46
C PRO A 205 10.05 6.47 28.50
N ALA A 206 10.23 7.69 29.04
CA ALA A 206 10.47 8.90 28.23
C ALA A 206 11.64 8.75 27.25
N ILE A 207 12.65 7.95 27.62
CA ILE A 207 13.82 7.66 26.78
C ILE A 207 13.47 7.00 25.44
N GLN A 208 12.32 6.32 25.34
CA GLN A 208 11.86 5.72 24.08
C GLN A 208 11.45 6.78 23.05
N PHE A 209 10.94 7.93 23.51
CA PHE A 209 10.48 9.03 22.64
C PHE A 209 11.59 9.99 22.23
N ALA A 210 12.80 9.82 22.77
CA ALA A 210 13.91 10.65 22.33
C ALA A 210 14.24 10.27 20.89
N VAL A 211 13.89 11.11 19.92
CA VAL A 211 14.37 10.94 18.55
C VAL A 211 15.85 11.34 18.56
N PRO A 212 16.79 10.47 18.17
CA PRO A 212 18.18 10.81 18.21
C PRO A 212 18.41 11.89 17.13
N LEU A 213 18.60 13.13 17.57
CA LEU A 213 19.18 14.21 16.75
C LEU A 213 20.68 13.96 16.51
N VAL A 214 21.06 12.68 16.40
CA VAL A 214 22.42 12.22 16.21
C VAL A 214 22.67 12.21 14.72
N GLN A 215 23.59 13.07 14.30
CA GLN A 215 24.08 13.10 12.93
C GLN A 215 25.21 12.08 12.81
N SER A 216 25.10 11.16 11.86
CA SER A 216 26.13 10.21 11.50
C SER A 216 26.67 10.57 10.13
N GLU A 217 27.98 10.76 9.98
CA GLU A 217 28.61 11.07 8.68
C GLU A 217 27.95 12.27 7.96
N GLY A 218 27.39 13.22 8.72
CA GLY A 218 26.69 14.37 8.17
C GLY A 218 25.20 14.14 7.86
N LEU A 219 24.63 12.96 8.14
CA LEU A 219 23.24 12.63 7.84
C LEU A 219 22.43 12.32 9.11
N TYR A 220 21.22 12.84 9.17
CA TYR A 220 20.19 12.42 10.13
C TYR A 220 19.45 11.17 9.62
N PRO A 221 18.72 10.44 10.49
CA PRO A 221 17.90 9.31 10.03
C PRO A 221 16.87 9.70 8.97
N VAL A 222 16.33 10.93 9.03
CA VAL A 222 15.42 11.47 8.00
C VAL A 222 16.15 11.73 6.67
N ASP A 223 17.43 12.11 6.70
CA ASP A 223 18.22 12.25 5.48
C ASP A 223 18.51 10.88 4.86
N VAL A 224 18.76 9.87 5.69
CA VAL A 224 18.92 8.47 5.25
C VAL A 224 17.60 7.92 4.69
N ALA A 225 16.47 8.13 5.37
CA ALA A 225 15.14 7.77 4.88
C ALA A 225 14.80 8.49 3.57
N GLY A 226 15.15 9.78 3.48
CA GLY A 226 15.01 10.58 2.27
C GLY A 226 15.87 10.06 1.13
N ARG A 227 17.12 9.67 1.40
CA ARG A 227 18.05 9.08 0.42
C ARG A 227 17.66 7.67 0.00
N MET A 228 17.19 6.81 0.90
CA MET A 228 16.62 5.52 0.53
C MET A 228 15.32 5.66 -0.22
N GLY A 229 14.47 6.60 0.19
CA GLY A 229 13.32 7.04 -0.58
C GLY A 229 13.68 7.83 -1.84
N LEU A 230 14.96 8.08 -2.14
CA LEU A 230 15.48 8.56 -3.43
C LEU A 230 16.09 7.39 -4.24
N GLN A 231 16.74 6.42 -3.58
CA GLN A 231 17.36 5.23 -4.17
C GLN A 231 16.34 4.15 -4.58
N LEU A 232 15.41 3.78 -3.69
CA LEU A 232 14.21 2.97 -4.02
C LEU A 232 13.25 3.76 -4.90
N ARG A 233 13.34 5.08 -4.83
CA ARG A 233 12.67 5.93 -5.80
C ARG A 233 13.35 5.75 -7.16
N ASP A 234 14.65 5.76 -7.39
CA ASP A 234 15.18 5.50 -8.75
C ASP A 234 14.64 4.20 -9.40
N GLU A 235 14.34 3.14 -8.63
CA GLU A 235 13.69 1.91 -9.10
C GLU A 235 12.15 2.04 -9.27
N MET A 236 11.46 2.61 -8.28
CA MET A 236 10.00 2.80 -8.28
C MET A 236 9.54 4.04 -9.09
N GLU A 237 10.48 4.93 -9.36
CA GLU A 237 10.48 6.16 -10.15
C GLU A 237 11.02 5.85 -11.55
N ALA A 238 11.90 4.88 -11.81
CA ALA A 238 12.05 4.36 -13.17
C ALA A 238 10.71 3.80 -13.69
N TRP A 239 9.92 3.13 -12.84
CA TRP A 239 8.58 2.66 -13.20
C TRP A 239 7.52 3.78 -13.17
N ARG A 240 7.48 4.67 -12.16
CA ARG A 240 6.55 5.80 -12.12
C ARG A 240 6.88 6.89 -13.14
N GLN A 241 8.13 7.32 -13.29
CA GLN A 241 8.58 8.23 -14.35
C GLN A 241 8.39 7.61 -15.72
N SER A 242 8.60 6.32 -15.96
CA SER A 242 8.32 5.76 -17.30
C SER A 242 6.82 5.76 -17.62
N VAL A 243 5.93 5.57 -16.65
CA VAL A 243 4.49 5.75 -16.82
C VAL A 243 4.12 7.24 -17.00
N HIS A 244 4.73 8.17 -16.25
CA HIS A 244 4.53 9.62 -16.42
C HIS A 244 5.15 10.13 -17.73
N LEU A 245 6.27 9.58 -18.16
CA LEU A 245 6.97 9.91 -19.39
C LEU A 245 6.17 9.37 -20.58
N LEU A 246 5.65 8.15 -20.49
CA LEU A 246 4.69 7.61 -21.45
C LEU A 246 3.46 8.52 -21.54
N TYR A 247 2.93 8.98 -20.40
CA TYR A 247 1.82 9.94 -20.33
C TYR A 247 2.13 11.26 -21.05
N TRP A 248 3.26 11.90 -20.75
CA TRP A 248 3.64 13.16 -21.37
C TRP A 248 4.04 13.01 -22.84
N CYS A 249 4.81 11.98 -23.22
CA CYS A 249 5.14 11.66 -24.61
C CYS A 249 3.87 11.42 -25.45
N ALA A 250 2.86 10.75 -24.88
CA ALA A 250 1.57 10.55 -25.52
C ALA A 250 0.83 11.87 -25.78
N GLY A 251 0.78 12.75 -24.77
CA GLY A 251 0.17 14.08 -24.89
C GLY A 251 0.94 15.08 -25.77
N LEU A 252 2.26 14.90 -25.94
CA LEU A 252 3.13 15.74 -26.77
C LEU A 252 3.35 15.21 -28.20
N ASN A 253 2.65 14.13 -28.57
CA ASN A 253 2.73 13.48 -29.87
C ASN A 253 4.11 12.87 -30.23
N GLN A 254 4.88 12.42 -29.23
CA GLN A 254 6.20 11.82 -29.46
C GLN A 254 6.07 10.32 -29.77
N VAL A 255 5.73 10.01 -31.02
CA VAL A 255 5.41 8.63 -31.45
C VAL A 255 6.59 7.67 -31.25
N GLU A 256 7.82 8.04 -31.64
CA GLU A 256 8.97 7.14 -31.47
C GLU A 256 9.30 6.88 -30.00
N ALA A 257 9.16 7.90 -29.15
CA ALA A 257 9.38 7.77 -27.71
C ALA A 257 8.34 6.86 -27.06
N VAL A 258 7.06 7.00 -27.44
CA VAL A 258 5.99 6.11 -26.96
C VAL A 258 6.27 4.65 -27.34
N VAL A 259 6.66 4.40 -28.59
CA VAL A 259 7.00 3.03 -29.04
C VAL A 259 8.18 2.47 -28.24
N ALA A 260 9.26 3.25 -28.09
CA ALA A 260 10.44 2.83 -27.34
C ALA A 260 10.13 2.53 -25.87
N LEU A 261 9.33 3.37 -25.21
CA LEU A 261 8.94 3.19 -23.81
C LEU A 261 8.12 1.93 -23.58
N LEU A 262 7.23 1.60 -24.52
CA LEU A 262 6.41 0.40 -24.42
C LEU A 262 7.25 -0.89 -24.56
N GLU A 263 8.37 -0.87 -25.27
CA GLU A 263 9.27 -2.02 -25.40
C GLU A 263 10.14 -2.28 -24.16
N ILE A 264 10.14 -1.37 -23.17
CA ILE A 264 10.95 -1.54 -21.95
C ILE A 264 10.35 -2.64 -21.06
N GLU A 265 11.23 -3.55 -20.63
CA GLU A 265 10.94 -4.61 -19.67
C GLU A 265 11.61 -4.31 -18.33
N PHE A 266 10.84 -4.43 -17.26
CA PHE A 266 11.27 -4.24 -15.88
C PHE A 266 11.27 -5.59 -15.17
N THR A 267 12.40 -6.00 -14.61
CA THR A 267 12.47 -7.19 -13.76
C THR A 267 12.18 -6.77 -12.32
N THR A 268 11.14 -7.32 -11.70
CA THR A 268 10.87 -7.11 -10.28
C THR A 268 11.71 -8.06 -9.42
N ASP A 269 11.89 -7.75 -8.14
CA ASP A 269 12.63 -8.56 -7.17
C ASP A 269 12.17 -10.04 -7.11
N ASP A 270 10.90 -10.29 -7.40
CA ASP A 270 10.30 -11.64 -7.51
C ASP A 270 10.71 -12.40 -8.79
N GLY A 271 11.59 -11.84 -9.62
CA GLY A 271 12.01 -12.38 -10.92
C GLY A 271 10.98 -12.23 -12.05
N ALA A 272 9.84 -11.59 -11.79
CA ALA A 272 8.81 -11.36 -12.80
C ALA A 272 9.14 -10.19 -13.72
N THR A 273 9.00 -10.38 -15.03
CA THR A 273 9.14 -9.31 -16.02
C THR A 273 7.82 -8.56 -16.17
N LYS A 274 7.81 -7.26 -15.88
CA LYS A 274 6.69 -6.33 -16.10
C LYS A 274 6.99 -5.40 -17.28
N ARG A 275 5.94 -4.95 -17.96
CA ARG A 275 5.99 -3.91 -18.99
C ARG A 275 5.09 -2.74 -18.60
N LEU A 276 5.22 -1.60 -19.26
CA LEU A 276 4.33 -0.45 -19.04
C LEU A 276 2.90 -0.78 -19.46
N ASP A 277 1.96 -0.41 -18.62
CA ASP A 277 0.52 -0.53 -18.90
C ASP A 277 -0.02 0.83 -19.42
N PRO A 278 -0.52 0.89 -20.67
CA PRO A 278 -1.16 2.09 -21.21
C PRO A 278 -2.38 2.59 -20.44
N LEU A 279 -2.99 1.75 -19.58
CA LEU A 279 -4.11 2.09 -18.72
C LEU A 279 -3.69 2.53 -17.31
N ALA A 280 -2.40 2.46 -16.97
CA ALA A 280 -1.91 2.97 -15.69
C ALA A 280 -2.20 4.47 -15.55
N HIS A 281 -2.82 4.85 -14.43
CA HIS A 281 -3.16 6.24 -14.15
C HIS A 281 -1.95 7.02 -13.66
N VAL A 282 -1.86 8.26 -14.14
CA VAL A 282 -0.93 9.27 -13.69
C VAL A 282 -1.71 10.34 -12.94
N GLU A 283 -1.35 10.59 -11.69
CA GLU A 283 -1.82 11.76 -10.93
C GLU A 283 -1.00 12.97 -11.36
N TYR A 284 -1.63 13.88 -12.10
CA TYR A 284 -0.95 15.07 -12.64
C TYR A 284 -1.33 16.35 -11.90
N ASP A 285 -2.32 16.28 -11.01
CA ASP A 285 -2.78 17.35 -10.13
C ASP A 285 -3.55 16.72 -8.95
N VAL A 286 -3.74 17.47 -7.87
CA VAL A 286 -4.44 17.00 -6.67
C VAL A 286 -5.83 16.51 -7.04
N ALA A 287 -6.07 15.21 -6.82
CA ALA A 287 -7.33 14.52 -7.15
C ALA A 287 -7.66 14.38 -8.65
N LYS A 288 -6.71 14.63 -9.57
CA LYS A 288 -6.88 14.36 -11.00
C LYS A 288 -5.94 13.27 -11.48
N SER A 289 -6.51 12.18 -11.96
CA SER A 289 -5.76 11.06 -12.53
C SER A 289 -6.37 10.52 -13.82
N GLN A 290 -5.51 10.22 -14.79
CA GLN A 290 -5.90 9.53 -16.03
C GLN A 290 -4.68 8.86 -16.68
N SER A 291 -4.92 7.97 -17.64
CA SER A 291 -3.82 7.26 -18.32
C SER A 291 -3.27 7.99 -19.55
N ALA A 292 -2.15 7.51 -20.09
CA ALA A 292 -1.58 8.02 -21.35
C ALA A 292 -2.57 7.90 -22.52
N LEU A 293 -3.39 6.83 -22.54
CA LEU A 293 -4.41 6.63 -23.56
C LEU A 293 -5.50 7.71 -23.49
N HIS A 294 -5.94 8.07 -22.28
CA HIS A 294 -6.91 9.15 -22.06
C HIS A 294 -6.37 10.48 -22.60
N PHE A 295 -5.12 10.81 -22.27
CA PHE A 295 -4.52 12.06 -22.68
C PHE A 295 -4.31 12.14 -24.20
N ALA A 296 -3.84 11.06 -24.84
CA ALA A 296 -3.72 10.98 -26.30
C ALA A 296 -5.08 11.14 -27.01
N CYS A 297 -6.15 10.57 -26.43
CA CYS A 297 -7.51 10.72 -26.97
C CYS A 297 -8.00 12.17 -26.87
N ALA A 298 -7.80 12.84 -25.74
CA ALA A 298 -8.16 14.25 -25.57
C ALA A 298 -7.38 15.18 -26.52
N MET A 299 -6.10 14.87 -26.76
CA MET A 299 -5.23 15.67 -27.65
C MET A 299 -5.45 15.42 -29.14
N GLY A 300 -6.07 14.29 -29.52
CA GLY A 300 -6.37 13.98 -30.93
C GLY A 300 -5.29 13.15 -31.64
N HIS A 301 -4.42 12.45 -30.91
CA HIS A 301 -3.22 11.81 -31.47
C HIS A 301 -3.50 10.38 -31.94
N THR A 302 -4.06 10.23 -33.15
CA THR A 302 -4.54 8.96 -33.71
C THR A 302 -3.49 7.83 -33.73
N ALA A 303 -2.26 8.12 -34.18
CA ALA A 303 -1.18 7.13 -34.24
C ALA A 303 -0.78 6.61 -32.84
N ILE A 304 -0.77 7.47 -31.83
CA ILE A 304 -0.45 7.10 -30.44
C ILE A 304 -1.60 6.30 -29.84
N VAL A 305 -2.85 6.72 -30.07
CA VAL A 305 -4.04 5.98 -29.63
C VAL A 305 -4.04 4.56 -30.19
N GLN A 306 -3.75 4.40 -31.49
CA GLN A 306 -3.65 3.09 -32.12
C GLN A 306 -2.54 2.22 -31.49
N THR A 307 -1.38 2.81 -31.21
CA THR A 307 -0.23 2.13 -30.61
C THR A 307 -0.53 1.67 -29.18
N LEU A 308 -1.03 2.57 -28.34
CA LEU A 308 -1.38 2.28 -26.94
C LEU A 308 -2.50 1.24 -26.84
N LEU A 309 -3.56 1.37 -27.65
CA LEU A 309 -4.68 0.43 -27.61
C LEU A 309 -4.30 -0.96 -28.13
N SER A 310 -3.45 -1.04 -29.17
CA SER A 310 -2.90 -2.32 -29.64
C SER A 310 -2.09 -3.02 -28.56
N ARG A 311 -1.36 -2.26 -27.73
CA ARG A 311 -0.62 -2.79 -26.59
C ARG A 311 -1.54 -3.35 -25.50
N VAL A 312 -2.63 -2.65 -25.18
CA VAL A 312 -3.66 -3.13 -24.22
C VAL A 312 -4.22 -4.49 -24.67
N VAL A 313 -4.58 -4.60 -25.96
CA VAL A 313 -5.06 -5.86 -26.55
C VAL A 313 -4.02 -6.98 -26.42
N SER A 314 -2.76 -6.70 -26.77
CA SER A 314 -1.67 -7.67 -26.68
C SER A 314 -1.41 -8.14 -25.24
N HIS A 315 -1.45 -7.24 -24.27
CA HIS A 315 -1.23 -7.58 -22.87
C HIS A 315 -2.34 -8.49 -22.34
N TYR A 316 -3.60 -8.12 -22.57
CA TYR A 316 -4.76 -8.89 -22.09
C TYR A 316 -4.80 -10.31 -22.66
N THR A 317 -4.50 -10.45 -23.95
CA THR A 317 -4.45 -11.76 -24.62
C THR A 317 -3.31 -12.64 -24.11
N THR A 318 -2.15 -12.05 -23.78
CA THR A 318 -0.99 -12.79 -23.24
C THR A 318 -1.27 -13.30 -21.82
N THR A 319 -1.82 -12.47 -20.95
CA THR A 319 -2.11 -12.83 -19.54
C THR A 319 -3.08 -14.00 -19.43
N LEU A 320 -4.14 -14.03 -20.26
CA LEU A 320 -5.11 -15.13 -20.29
C LEU A 320 -4.52 -16.46 -20.77
N THR A 321 -3.48 -16.44 -21.61
CA THR A 321 -2.82 -17.66 -22.09
C THR A 321 -1.86 -18.28 -21.07
N GLN A 322 -1.38 -17.50 -20.09
CA GLN A 322 -0.41 -17.92 -19.09
C GLN A 322 -1.05 -18.34 -17.75
N SER A 323 -2.27 -17.90 -17.44
CA SER A 323 -2.97 -18.25 -16.19
C SER A 323 -4.47 -18.51 -16.40
N PRO A 324 -4.89 -19.76 -16.66
CA PRO A 324 -6.32 -20.09 -16.73
C PRO A 324 -7.03 -20.07 -15.36
N SER A 325 -6.32 -19.88 -14.25
CA SER A 325 -6.81 -20.23 -12.91
C SER A 325 -6.82 -19.11 -11.86
N SER A 326 -6.63 -17.82 -12.20
CA SER A 326 -6.51 -16.77 -11.17
C SER A 326 -7.27 -15.46 -11.42
N LEU A 327 -8.37 -15.48 -12.15
CA LEU A 327 -9.37 -14.39 -12.07
C LEU A 327 -10.30 -14.69 -10.88
N SER A 328 -9.83 -14.45 -9.66
CA SER A 328 -10.71 -14.46 -8.48
C SER A 328 -11.66 -13.26 -8.59
N ALA A 329 -12.91 -13.55 -8.92
CA ALA A 329 -14.01 -12.61 -8.86
C ALA A 329 -14.12 -12.04 -7.44
N VAL A 330 -13.80 -10.76 -7.27
CA VAL A 330 -14.30 -9.99 -6.13
C VAL A 330 -15.74 -9.62 -6.48
N PRO A 331 -16.75 -10.05 -5.70
CA PRO A 331 -18.14 -9.81 -6.03
C PRO A 331 -18.49 -8.34 -5.78
N SER A 332 -18.48 -7.51 -6.83
CA SER A 332 -19.25 -6.27 -6.83
C SER A 332 -20.68 -6.59 -7.31
N LYS A 333 -21.69 -6.15 -6.56
CA LYS A 333 -23.10 -6.57 -6.66
C LYS A 333 -23.84 -6.10 -7.94
N VAL A 334 -23.20 -5.95 -9.11
CA VAL A 334 -23.85 -5.31 -10.27
C VAL A 334 -23.87 -6.12 -11.58
N HIS A 335 -23.12 -7.21 -11.79
CA HIS A 335 -23.14 -7.87 -13.12
C HIS A 335 -23.13 -9.42 -13.11
N PRO A 336 -23.78 -10.06 -14.12
CA PRO A 336 -23.96 -11.51 -14.18
C PRO A 336 -22.70 -12.27 -14.62
N MET A 337 -22.59 -13.51 -14.13
CA MET A 337 -21.44 -14.43 -14.21
C MET A 337 -21.11 -14.89 -15.64
N LEU A 338 -19.81 -14.95 -15.99
CA LEU A 338 -19.31 -15.54 -17.25
C LEU A 338 -19.01 -17.05 -17.08
N GLY A 339 -19.58 -17.85 -17.99
CA GLY A 339 -19.42 -19.31 -18.06
C GLY A 339 -18.10 -19.78 -18.68
N THR A 340 -17.86 -21.08 -18.58
CA THR A 340 -16.61 -21.80 -18.88
C THR A 340 -16.12 -21.66 -20.32
N PHE A 341 -14.84 -21.27 -20.52
CA PHE A 341 -14.21 -21.11 -21.83
C PHE A 341 -13.37 -22.33 -22.24
N HIS A 342 -13.65 -22.88 -23.42
CA HIS A 342 -12.76 -23.80 -24.15
C HIS A 342 -11.86 -23.02 -25.12
N GLN A 343 -10.62 -23.51 -25.31
CA GLN A 343 -9.58 -22.95 -26.19
C GLN A 343 -10.09 -22.60 -27.59
N ARG A 344 -10.35 -21.31 -27.84
CA ARG A 344 -10.59 -20.73 -29.16
C ARG A 344 -9.63 -19.55 -29.33
N ARG A 345 -9.07 -19.36 -30.53
CA ARG A 345 -8.27 -18.16 -30.86
C ARG A 345 -9.09 -16.91 -30.51
N MET A 346 -8.66 -16.19 -29.48
CA MET A 346 -9.39 -15.02 -28.98
C MET A 346 -9.31 -13.87 -29.96
N SER A 347 -10.45 -13.25 -30.22
CA SER A 347 -10.58 -12.05 -31.04
C SER A 347 -10.68 -10.82 -30.13
N THR A 348 -10.41 -9.62 -30.64
CA THR A 348 -10.65 -8.36 -29.90
C THR A 348 -12.09 -8.25 -29.36
N LYS A 349 -13.04 -8.95 -30.01
CA LYS A 349 -14.44 -9.08 -29.59
C LYS A 349 -14.65 -9.72 -28.22
N ASP A 350 -13.67 -10.45 -27.71
CA ASP A 350 -13.78 -11.19 -26.45
C ASP A 350 -13.21 -10.41 -25.24
N ILE A 351 -12.67 -9.21 -25.45
CA ILE A 351 -12.05 -8.38 -24.40
C ILE A 351 -13.11 -7.50 -23.72
N PRO A 352 -13.29 -7.61 -22.39
CA PRO A 352 -14.24 -6.78 -21.64
C PRO A 352 -13.64 -5.42 -21.31
N PHE A 353 -13.42 -4.57 -22.31
CA PHE A 353 -12.76 -3.25 -22.16
C PHE A 353 -13.31 -2.41 -21.01
N THR A 354 -14.65 -2.34 -20.88
CA THR A 354 -15.32 -1.57 -19.83
C THR A 354 -15.04 -2.07 -18.41
N ALA A 355 -14.54 -3.30 -18.26
CA ALA A 355 -14.16 -3.89 -16.98
C ALA A 355 -12.63 -3.91 -16.76
N LEU A 356 -11.83 -3.40 -17.70
CA LEU A 356 -10.38 -3.34 -17.53
C LEU A 356 -10.02 -2.34 -16.43
N PRO A 357 -9.12 -2.70 -15.49
CA PRO A 357 -8.58 -1.75 -14.52
C PRO A 357 -7.97 -0.53 -15.23
N GLY A 358 -8.32 0.67 -14.77
CA GLY A 358 -7.82 1.92 -15.34
C GLY A 358 -8.52 2.39 -16.63
N TRP A 359 -9.53 1.65 -17.13
CA TRP A 359 -10.28 2.04 -18.33
C TRP A 359 -11.02 3.36 -18.20
N LEU A 360 -11.52 3.67 -17.00
CA LEU A 360 -12.16 4.95 -16.68
C LEU A 360 -11.18 5.82 -15.90
N ASN A 361 -11.17 7.13 -16.17
CA ASN A 361 -10.38 8.11 -15.41
C ASN A 361 -11.05 8.50 -14.07
N HIS A 362 -10.45 9.43 -13.32
CA HIS A 362 -10.99 9.96 -12.05
C HIS A 362 -12.41 10.57 -12.14
N ARG A 363 -12.89 10.94 -13.34
CA ARG A 363 -14.23 11.47 -13.60
C ARG A 363 -15.20 10.42 -14.16
N LEU A 364 -14.81 9.14 -14.17
CA LEU A 364 -15.57 8.06 -14.80
C LEU A 364 -15.72 8.22 -16.33
N GLU A 365 -14.72 8.82 -16.99
CA GLU A 365 -14.71 9.03 -18.44
C GLU A 365 -13.79 8.01 -19.10
N SER A 366 -14.27 7.38 -20.18
CA SER A 366 -13.49 6.45 -21.01
C SER A 366 -12.64 7.18 -22.06
N PRO A 367 -11.72 6.50 -22.76
CA PRO A 367 -11.00 7.06 -23.90
C PRO A 367 -11.93 7.59 -25.01
N LEU A 368 -13.03 6.88 -25.32
CA LEU A 368 -14.02 7.35 -26.30
C LEU A 368 -14.79 8.56 -25.79
N TYR A 369 -15.11 8.59 -24.49
CA TYR A 369 -15.75 9.74 -23.86
C TYR A 369 -14.90 11.00 -24.05
N LEU A 370 -13.60 10.91 -23.75
CA LEU A 370 -12.68 12.04 -23.93
C LEU A 370 -12.51 12.44 -25.40
N ALA A 371 -12.46 11.48 -26.32
CA ALA A 371 -12.43 11.79 -27.75
C ALA A 371 -13.67 12.59 -28.17
N GLY A 372 -14.85 12.28 -27.62
CA GLY A 372 -16.06 13.06 -27.88
C GLY A 372 -16.10 14.41 -27.17
N LEU A 373 -15.76 14.46 -25.88
CA LEU A 373 -15.70 15.69 -25.08
C LEU A 373 -14.78 16.74 -25.71
N TYR A 374 -13.63 16.30 -26.23
CA TYR A 374 -12.64 17.16 -26.89
C TYR A 374 -12.80 17.23 -28.42
N ASN A 375 -13.93 16.72 -28.97
CA ASN A 375 -14.30 16.86 -30.38
C ASN A 375 -13.30 16.27 -31.39
N ARG A 376 -12.69 15.13 -31.06
CA ARG A 376 -11.65 14.44 -31.84
C ARG A 376 -12.25 13.35 -32.73
N ALA A 377 -12.88 13.75 -33.84
CA ALA A 377 -13.56 12.83 -34.77
C ALA A 377 -12.66 11.72 -35.33
N GLU A 378 -11.42 12.03 -35.73
CA GLU A 378 -10.48 11.03 -36.25
C GLU A 378 -10.02 10.01 -35.20
N VAL A 379 -9.86 10.45 -33.94
CA VAL A 379 -9.60 9.54 -32.82
C VAL A 379 -10.80 8.65 -32.56
N SER A 380 -12.02 9.18 -32.59
CA SER A 380 -13.23 8.37 -32.48
C SER A 380 -13.29 7.31 -33.59
N THR A 381 -12.98 7.66 -34.84
CA THR A 381 -12.88 6.67 -35.93
C THR A 381 -11.84 5.60 -35.65
N THR A 382 -10.67 6.01 -35.13
CA THR A 382 -9.58 5.07 -34.76
C THR A 382 -10.03 4.11 -33.66
N LEU A 383 -10.65 4.62 -32.59
CA LEU A 383 -11.20 3.81 -31.50
C LEU A 383 -12.28 2.85 -32.01
N LEU A 384 -13.18 3.30 -32.88
CA LEU A 384 -14.24 2.48 -33.48
C LEU A 384 -13.70 1.34 -34.35
N SER A 385 -12.52 1.52 -34.96
CA SER A 385 -11.89 0.49 -35.78
C SER A 385 -11.30 -0.66 -34.96
N ILE A 386 -11.03 -0.44 -33.66
CA ILE A 386 -10.36 -1.40 -32.77
C ILE A 386 -11.32 -1.97 -31.72
N LEU A 387 -12.19 -1.13 -31.16
CA LEU A 387 -13.12 -1.51 -30.09
C LEU A 387 -14.29 -2.37 -30.61
N PRO A 388 -14.72 -3.38 -29.83
CA PRO A 388 -15.92 -4.14 -30.14
C PRO A 388 -17.17 -3.26 -30.15
N SER A 389 -18.15 -3.61 -31.00
CA SER A 389 -19.43 -2.91 -31.06
C SER A 389 -20.16 -2.90 -29.71
N SER A 390 -20.02 -3.94 -28.89
CA SER A 390 -20.59 -4.00 -27.54
C SER A 390 -19.99 -2.95 -26.60
N THR A 391 -18.67 -2.76 -26.64
CA THR A 391 -17.97 -1.71 -25.89
C THR A 391 -18.43 -0.33 -26.33
N ILE A 392 -18.50 -0.09 -27.64
CA ILE A 392 -18.95 1.21 -28.18
C ILE A 392 -20.37 1.53 -27.72
N GLN A 393 -21.29 0.57 -27.77
CA GLN A 393 -22.67 0.75 -27.29
C GLN A 393 -22.73 1.06 -25.79
N ALA A 394 -21.91 0.39 -24.97
CA ALA A 394 -21.83 0.69 -23.54
C ALA A 394 -21.28 2.10 -23.29
N GLU A 395 -20.26 2.53 -24.03
CA GLU A 395 -19.61 3.82 -23.84
C GLU A 395 -20.45 5.02 -24.31
N ILE A 396 -21.30 4.86 -25.33
CA ILE A 396 -22.26 5.91 -25.75
C ILE A 396 -23.22 6.26 -24.61
N HIS A 397 -23.57 5.28 -23.77
CA HIS A 397 -24.47 5.45 -22.62
C HIS A 397 -23.75 5.69 -21.29
N LEU A 398 -22.41 5.76 -21.30
CA LEU A 398 -21.61 6.03 -20.11
C LEU A 398 -21.90 7.44 -19.59
N GLN A 399 -22.18 7.54 -18.30
CA GLN A 399 -22.30 8.80 -17.58
C GLN A 399 -21.00 9.05 -16.81
N ASN A 400 -20.43 10.23 -16.98
CA ASN A 400 -19.31 10.68 -16.15
C ASN A 400 -19.81 11.03 -14.72
N ILE A 401 -18.90 11.46 -13.85
CA ILE A 401 -19.22 11.82 -12.46
C ILE A 401 -20.25 12.96 -12.33
N GLU A 402 -20.47 13.74 -13.38
CA GLU A 402 -21.46 14.82 -13.46
C GLU A 402 -22.80 14.37 -14.05
N GLY A 403 -22.91 13.10 -14.46
CA GLY A 403 -24.09 12.54 -15.09
C GLY A 403 -24.17 12.78 -16.60
N SER A 404 -23.18 13.43 -17.21
CA SER A 404 -23.19 13.79 -18.63
C SER A 404 -22.80 12.62 -19.53
N THR A 405 -23.47 12.50 -20.67
CA THR A 405 -23.20 11.46 -21.69
C THR A 405 -22.50 12.01 -22.93
N LEU A 406 -21.93 11.14 -23.76
CA LEU A 406 -21.39 11.51 -25.07
C LEU A 406 -22.44 12.16 -25.99
N LEU A 407 -23.72 11.79 -25.82
CA LEU A 407 -24.84 12.39 -26.54
C LEU A 407 -25.06 13.87 -26.17
N GLU A 408 -24.51 14.35 -25.07
CA GLU A 408 -24.63 15.75 -24.64
C GLU A 408 -23.36 16.54 -24.94
N THR A 409 -22.18 15.91 -24.86
CA THR A 409 -20.88 16.59 -24.93
C THR A 409 -20.26 16.63 -26.33
N ALA A 410 -20.59 15.69 -27.22
CA ALA A 410 -19.97 15.57 -28.54
C ALA A 410 -20.54 16.59 -29.57
N ASN A 411 -19.67 17.15 -30.41
CA ASN A 411 -20.08 17.96 -31.57
C ASN A 411 -20.60 17.14 -32.75
N ASP A 412 -21.15 17.82 -33.77
CA ASP A 412 -21.73 17.17 -34.95
C ASP A 412 -20.74 16.29 -35.73
N SER A 413 -19.44 16.62 -35.73
CA SER A 413 -18.40 15.80 -36.38
C SER A 413 -18.22 14.45 -35.68
N VAL A 414 -18.09 14.43 -34.35
CA VAL A 414 -17.98 13.17 -33.59
C VAL A 414 -19.30 12.41 -33.60
N ARG A 415 -20.44 13.11 -33.51
CA ARG A 415 -21.78 12.49 -33.63
C ARG A 415 -21.94 11.76 -34.95
N THR A 416 -21.49 12.36 -36.05
CA THR A 416 -21.51 11.72 -37.37
C THR A 416 -20.70 10.41 -37.35
N VAL A 417 -19.50 10.42 -36.76
CA VAL A 417 -18.65 9.22 -36.63
C VAL A 417 -19.32 8.13 -35.77
N LEU A 418 -20.00 8.54 -34.69
CA LEU A 418 -20.69 7.64 -33.75
C LEU A 418 -22.11 7.25 -34.21
N ASN A 419 -22.57 7.73 -35.36
CA ASN A 419 -23.96 7.61 -35.82
C ASN A 419 -25.00 8.11 -34.79
N LEU A 420 -24.70 9.22 -34.12
CA LEU A 420 -25.58 9.92 -33.19
C LEU A 420 -26.36 11.05 -33.88
N PRO A 421 -27.56 11.40 -33.40
CA PRO A 421 -28.33 12.51 -33.96
C PRO A 421 -27.62 13.86 -33.77
N THR A 422 -27.57 14.69 -34.81
CA THR A 422 -26.98 16.04 -34.82
C THR A 422 -27.79 17.04 -34.00
N THR A 423 -27.09 17.96 -33.32
CA THR A 423 -27.70 18.97 -32.42
C THR A 423 -28.25 20.20 -33.13
N SER A 424 -27.94 20.38 -34.42
CA SER A 424 -28.24 21.58 -35.20
C SER A 424 -29.73 21.90 -35.44
N SER A 425 -30.65 21.21 -34.76
CA SER A 425 -32.09 21.47 -34.79
C SER A 425 -32.64 22.13 -33.52
N PHE A 426 -31.84 22.40 -32.48
CA PHE A 426 -32.29 23.11 -31.28
C PHE A 426 -31.24 24.11 -30.75
N PRO A 427 -31.52 25.43 -30.69
CA PRO A 427 -30.68 26.37 -29.98
C PRO A 427 -30.97 26.19 -28.49
N THR A 428 -30.18 25.40 -27.77
CA THR A 428 -30.29 25.32 -26.31
C THR A 428 -29.74 26.61 -25.70
N GLU A 429 -30.61 27.61 -25.53
CA GLU A 429 -30.37 28.74 -24.63
C GLU A 429 -30.42 28.19 -23.19
N TYR A 430 -29.28 28.15 -22.50
CA TYR A 430 -29.24 27.86 -21.08
C TYR A 430 -29.66 29.10 -20.31
N VAL A 431 -30.48 28.93 -19.28
CA VAL A 431 -30.93 30.01 -18.40
C VAL A 431 -30.54 29.66 -16.97
N LEU A 432 -29.86 30.57 -16.28
CA LEU A 432 -29.43 30.34 -14.90
C LEU A 432 -30.56 30.72 -13.93
N VAL A 433 -30.89 29.80 -13.04
CA VAL A 433 -32.04 29.91 -12.12
C VAL A 433 -31.54 29.91 -10.67
N PHE A 434 -31.75 31.02 -9.95
CA PHE A 434 -31.26 31.23 -8.58
C PHE A 434 -32.38 31.24 -7.54
N ARG A 435 -32.19 30.62 -6.37
CA ARG A 435 -33.12 30.72 -5.24
C ARG A 435 -32.89 32.00 -4.42
N ARG A 436 -33.93 32.80 -4.22
CA ARG A 436 -33.89 34.12 -3.54
C ARG A 436 -33.31 34.11 -2.12
N LYS A 437 -33.42 32.99 -1.38
CA LYS A 437 -32.89 32.87 -0.02
C LYS A 437 -31.35 32.94 0.07
N HIS A 438 -30.64 32.76 -1.05
CA HIS A 438 -29.18 32.82 -1.13
C HIS A 438 -28.65 34.19 -1.61
N ARG A 439 -29.50 35.22 -1.67
CA ARG A 439 -29.23 36.56 -2.25
C ARG A 439 -28.16 37.40 -1.54
N LEU A 440 -27.62 36.98 -0.40
CA LEU A 440 -26.69 37.82 0.38
C LEU A 440 -25.26 37.91 -0.21
N PHE A 441 -24.97 37.24 -1.32
CA PHE A 441 -23.73 37.46 -2.06
C PHE A 441 -23.79 38.74 -2.90
N ARG A 442 -23.20 39.83 -2.41
CA ARG A 442 -22.76 40.94 -3.26
C ARG A 442 -21.42 40.56 -3.88
N LYS A 443 -21.44 39.83 -4.99
CA LYS A 443 -20.29 39.61 -5.88
C LYS A 443 -20.76 39.50 -7.34
N THR A 444 -19.87 39.75 -8.29
CA THR A 444 -20.18 39.77 -9.73
C THR A 444 -20.41 38.34 -10.27
N LEU A 445 -20.98 38.21 -11.48
CA LEU A 445 -21.22 36.90 -12.13
C LEU A 445 -19.93 36.07 -12.27
N GLN A 446 -18.80 36.73 -12.46
CA GLN A 446 -17.49 36.10 -12.58
C GLN A 446 -17.03 35.48 -11.26
N ASP A 447 -17.25 36.16 -10.13
CA ASP A 447 -16.92 35.65 -8.80
C ASP A 447 -17.74 34.40 -8.43
N VAL A 448 -18.99 34.31 -8.91
CA VAL A 448 -19.87 33.16 -8.66
C VAL A 448 -19.45 31.94 -9.47
N LEU A 449 -18.95 32.14 -10.70
CA LEU A 449 -18.39 31.07 -11.53
C LEU A 449 -17.06 30.55 -10.98
N GLU A 450 -16.28 31.39 -10.30
CA GLU A 450 -15.02 31.01 -9.64
C GLU A 450 -15.24 30.28 -8.29
N GLU A 451 -16.33 30.57 -7.56
CA GLU A 451 -16.63 29.96 -6.24
C GLU A 451 -17.36 28.60 -6.30
N GLU A 452 -17.96 28.20 -7.43
CA GLU A 452 -18.65 26.90 -7.62
C GLU A 452 -17.67 25.70 -7.73
N SER A 453 -16.62 25.70 -6.92
CA SER A 453 -15.82 24.51 -6.61
C SER A 453 -16.39 23.79 -5.37
N SER A 454 -16.92 22.60 -5.62
CA SER A 454 -17.13 21.43 -4.75
C SER A 454 -17.97 21.50 -3.46
N ARG A 455 -18.38 22.67 -2.92
CA ARG A 455 -18.99 22.70 -1.56
C ARG A 455 -20.48 23.05 -1.44
N ALA A 456 -21.14 23.60 -2.47
CA ALA A 456 -22.61 23.70 -2.51
C ALA A 456 -23.12 24.18 -3.89
N PRO A 457 -23.82 23.35 -4.69
CA PRO A 457 -24.33 23.81 -5.99
C PRO A 457 -25.57 24.68 -5.79
N SER A 458 -25.46 25.96 -6.12
CA SER A 458 -26.62 26.87 -6.17
C SER A 458 -27.33 26.82 -7.52
N LEU A 459 -26.70 26.16 -8.51
CA LEU A 459 -27.07 26.19 -9.91
C LEU A 459 -27.94 24.98 -10.29
N LEU A 460 -29.18 25.25 -10.70
CA LEU A 460 -29.99 24.29 -11.46
C LEU A 460 -29.91 24.69 -12.94
N ALA A 461 -29.08 23.99 -13.72
CA ALA A 461 -29.13 24.07 -15.17
C ALA A 461 -30.30 23.23 -15.65
N ALA A 462 -31.34 23.87 -16.19
CA ALA A 462 -32.47 23.18 -16.81
C ALA A 462 -32.49 23.49 -18.30
N THR A 463 -32.65 22.47 -19.14
CA THR A 463 -32.89 22.65 -20.57
C THR A 463 -34.28 23.24 -20.77
N VAL A 464 -34.37 24.53 -21.11
CA VAL A 464 -35.67 25.18 -21.32
C VAL A 464 -35.85 25.38 -22.83
N GLY A 465 -36.53 24.44 -23.47
CA GLY A 465 -36.69 24.40 -24.94
C GLY A 465 -37.53 25.54 -25.53
N SER A 466 -38.08 26.46 -24.71
CA SER A 466 -38.68 27.73 -25.16
C SER A 466 -38.93 28.71 -24.00
N ARG A 467 -39.03 30.01 -24.33
CA ARG A 467 -39.34 31.12 -23.39
C ARG A 467 -40.64 30.94 -22.59
N GLU A 468 -41.56 30.09 -23.05
CA GLU A 468 -42.85 29.84 -22.39
C GLU A 468 -42.74 28.89 -21.19
N GLN A 469 -41.80 27.94 -21.21
CA GLN A 469 -41.56 27.01 -20.11
C GLN A 469 -40.95 27.69 -18.87
N LEU A 470 -40.27 28.84 -19.04
CA LEU A 470 -39.78 29.69 -17.94
C LEU A 470 -40.89 30.22 -17.03
N ARG A 471 -42.15 30.26 -17.49
CA ARG A 471 -43.29 30.72 -16.67
C ARG A 471 -43.57 29.80 -15.47
N ARG A 472 -43.23 28.50 -15.55
CA ARG A 472 -43.37 27.56 -14.42
C ARG A 472 -42.45 27.87 -13.25
N TYR A 473 -41.36 28.60 -13.48
CA TYR A 473 -40.39 29.00 -12.45
C TYR A 473 -40.59 30.44 -11.97
N ARG A 474 -41.68 31.12 -12.37
CA ARG A 474 -42.09 32.43 -11.83
C ARG A 474 -42.77 32.33 -10.45
N GLU A 475 -42.31 31.43 -9.60
CA GLU A 475 -42.71 31.43 -8.19
C GLU A 475 -41.88 32.48 -7.42
N SER A 476 -42.44 33.01 -6.33
CA SER A 476 -41.90 34.15 -5.57
C SER A 476 -40.49 33.91 -4.99
N GLU A 477 -40.00 32.67 -5.00
CA GLU A 477 -38.73 32.23 -4.44
C GLU A 477 -37.57 32.13 -5.43
N VAL A 478 -37.78 32.40 -6.73
CA VAL A 478 -36.76 32.12 -7.77
C VAL A 478 -36.49 33.36 -8.66
N TRP A 479 -35.22 33.55 -9.06
CA TRP A 479 -34.74 34.59 -9.97
C TRP A 479 -34.14 33.96 -11.22
N ILE A 480 -34.45 34.51 -12.39
CA ILE A 480 -34.09 33.95 -13.70
C ILE A 480 -33.20 34.95 -14.42
N VAL A 481 -31.99 34.54 -14.81
CA VAL A 481 -31.06 35.33 -15.64
C VAL A 481 -30.94 34.62 -16.98
N VAL A 482 -31.46 35.26 -18.03
CA VAL A 482 -31.42 34.79 -19.42
C VAL A 482 -30.11 35.23 -20.05
#